data_AF-A0A6N7ZTW1-F1
#
_entry.id   AF-A0A6N7ZTW1-F1
#
_cell.length_a   1.000
_cell.length_b   1.000
_cell.length_c   1.000
_cell.angle_alpha   90.00
_cell.angle_beta   90.00
_cell.angle_gamma   90.00
#
_symmetry.space_group_name_H-M   'P 1'
#
loop_
_entity.id
_entity.type
_entity.pdbx_description
1 polymer ?
#
loop_
_entity_poly.entity_id
_entity_poly.type
_entity_poly.pdbx_seq_one_letter_code
_entity_poly.pdbx_strand_id
1 'polypeptide(L)'
;MTDWTTAMVEERLEAAASVFRTFPHVRAPGFFNAWPDYLHSFADKVSQTPRMCRPLPSPGQISRAEEAALWLQWLDKDDARLVWLRANRTPWKPICWELGISRATANRRWRYAIALIVWRLNGRHVPGKRSMEFVISRAPVSGK
;
A
#
# COMPACT_ATOMS: atom_id res chain seq x y z
N MET A 1 -18.09 -10.82 15.01
CA MET A 1 -17.11 -10.00 14.29
C MET A 1 -15.95 -10.90 13.94
N THR A 2 -15.56 -10.97 12.67
CA THR A 2 -14.38 -11.73 12.27
C THR A 2 -13.15 -11.00 12.77
N ASP A 3 -12.33 -11.66 13.59
CA ASP A 3 -11.08 -11.07 14.07
C ASP A 3 -10.12 -10.87 12.88
N TRP A 4 -9.51 -9.69 12.80
CA TRP A 4 -8.47 -9.40 11.82
C TRP A 4 -7.23 -10.21 12.15
N THR A 5 -6.64 -10.84 11.13
CA THR A 5 -5.36 -11.54 11.24
C THR A 5 -4.26 -10.79 10.51
N THR A 6 -2.99 -11.09 10.81
CA THR A 6 -1.84 -10.49 10.10
C THR A 6 -1.92 -10.72 8.60
N ALA A 7 -2.30 -11.92 8.16
CA ALA A 7 -2.42 -12.28 6.74
C ALA A 7 -3.51 -11.46 6.02
N MET A 8 -4.66 -11.26 6.65
CA MET A 8 -5.75 -10.44 6.09
C MET A 8 -5.35 -8.96 5.95
N VAL A 9 -4.60 -8.44 6.92
CA VAL A 9 -4.08 -7.07 6.87
C VAL A 9 -3.03 -6.93 5.76
N GLU A 10 -2.12 -7.90 5.64
CA GLU A 10 -1.13 -7.94 4.55
C GLU A 10 -1.81 -7.97 3.18
N GLU A 11 -2.78 -8.87 2.98
CA GLU A 11 -3.53 -8.98 1.73
C GLU A 11 -4.27 -7.68 1.40
N ARG A 12 -4.89 -7.05 2.40
CA ARG A 12 -5.63 -5.79 2.22
C ARG A 12 -4.69 -4.63 1.85
N LEU A 13 -3.51 -4.57 2.45
CA LEU A 13 -2.49 -3.57 2.10
C LEU A 13 -1.91 -3.82 0.69
N GLU A 14 -1.66 -5.07 0.30
CA GLU A 14 -1.24 -5.40 -1.08
C GLU A 14 -2.33 -5.05 -2.11
N ALA A 15 -3.59 -5.36 -1.82
CA ALA A 15 -4.71 -4.97 -2.67
C ALA A 15 -4.80 -3.45 -2.81
N ALA A 16 -4.62 -2.71 -1.71
CA ALA A 16 -4.56 -1.25 -1.72
C ALA A 16 -3.41 -0.76 -2.61
N ALA A 17 -2.18 -1.25 -2.41
CA ALA A 17 -1.04 -0.87 -3.24
C ALA A 17 -1.28 -1.12 -4.75
N SER A 18 -1.95 -2.23 -5.10
CA SER A 18 -2.36 -2.51 -6.48
C SER A 18 -3.32 -1.45 -7.05
N VAL A 19 -4.31 -1.03 -6.27
CA VAL A 19 -5.25 0.05 -6.64
C VAL A 19 -4.50 1.37 -6.84
N PHE A 20 -3.69 1.78 -5.86
CA PHE A 20 -2.94 3.04 -5.93
C PHE A 20 -1.95 3.08 -7.10
N ARG A 21 -1.38 1.93 -7.51
CA ARG A 21 -0.52 1.81 -8.68
C ARG A 21 -1.24 2.09 -10.01
N THR A 22 -2.57 1.98 -10.02
CA THR A 22 -3.37 2.26 -11.21
C THR A 22 -3.62 3.76 -11.39
N PHE A 23 -3.49 4.55 -10.32
CA PHE A 23 -3.64 5.99 -10.44
C PHE A 23 -2.55 6.60 -11.31
N PRO A 24 -2.89 7.59 -12.14
CA PRO A 24 -1.89 8.30 -12.92
C PRO A 24 -0.88 8.93 -11.97
N HIS A 25 0.41 8.82 -12.31
CA HIS A 25 1.44 9.51 -11.57
C HIS A 25 1.11 11.01 -11.56
N VAL A 26 1.19 11.63 -10.39
CA VAL A 26 1.03 13.09 -10.26
C VAL A 26 2.14 13.72 -11.10
N ARG A 27 1.79 14.22 -12.29
CA ARG A 27 2.70 15.01 -13.10
C ARG A 27 2.87 16.34 -12.38
N ALA A 28 4.12 16.76 -12.17
CA ALA A 28 4.37 18.12 -11.74
C ALA A 28 3.65 19.07 -12.72
N PRO A 29 2.96 20.13 -12.24
CA PRO A 29 2.37 21.12 -13.13
C PRO A 29 3.51 21.77 -13.92
N GLY A 30 3.66 21.37 -15.18
CA GLY A 30 4.85 21.77 -15.92
C GLY A 30 4.95 21.03 -17.23
N PHE A 31 4.06 21.35 -18.16
CA PHE A 31 4.35 21.66 -19.56
C PHE A 31 3.09 22.36 -20.09
N PHE A 32 3.15 23.68 -20.24
CA PHE A 32 2.14 24.42 -20.98
C PHE A 32 2.34 24.08 -22.46
N ASN A 33 1.41 23.32 -23.05
CA ASN A 33 1.37 23.17 -24.49
C ASN A 33 0.72 24.43 -25.08
N ALA A 34 1.50 25.22 -25.81
CA ALA A 34 1.00 26.38 -26.57
C ALA A 34 0.31 25.98 -27.90
N TRP A 35 0.32 24.69 -28.22
CA TRP A 35 -0.38 24.15 -29.38
C TRP A 35 -1.89 24.11 -29.12
N PRO A 36 -2.73 24.42 -30.12
CA PRO A 36 -4.17 24.24 -30.01
C PRO A 36 -4.53 22.79 -29.68
N ASP A 37 -5.63 22.59 -28.95
CA ASP A 37 -6.21 21.26 -28.75
C ASP A 37 -6.55 20.65 -30.11
N TYR A 38 -5.80 19.62 -30.52
CA TYR A 38 -6.06 18.93 -31.77
C TYR A 38 -7.24 17.98 -31.61
N LEU A 39 -8.39 18.36 -32.16
CA LEU A 39 -9.61 17.55 -32.15
C LEU A 39 -9.49 16.41 -33.16
N HIS A 40 -9.25 15.19 -32.67
CA HIS A 40 -9.23 14.01 -33.52
C HIS A 40 -10.65 13.69 -34.06
N SER A 41 -10.78 13.70 -35.39
CA SER A 41 -11.97 13.22 -36.09
C SER A 41 -12.03 11.68 -36.07
N PHE A 42 -13.17 11.11 -36.49
CA PHE A 42 -13.28 9.66 -36.67
C PHE A 42 -12.27 9.13 -37.70
N ALA A 43 -12.06 9.88 -38.80
CA ALA A 43 -11.14 9.51 -39.87
C ALA A 43 -9.68 9.34 -39.37
N ASP A 44 -9.25 10.14 -38.39
CA ASP A 44 -7.92 10.05 -37.79
C ASP A 44 -7.70 8.77 -36.96
N LYS A 45 -8.79 8.12 -36.54
CA LYS A 45 -8.78 6.88 -35.75
C LYS A 45 -8.92 5.63 -36.63
N VAL A 46 -9.38 5.80 -37.87
CA VAL A 46 -9.44 4.70 -38.85
C VAL A 46 -8.00 4.22 -39.07
N SER A 47 -7.78 2.90 -38.96
CA SER A 47 -6.47 2.20 -38.96
C SER A 47 -5.67 2.11 -37.65
N GLN A 48 -6.13 2.74 -36.55
CA GLN A 48 -5.45 2.57 -35.26
C GLN A 48 -5.75 1.19 -34.64
N THR A 49 -4.71 0.50 -34.16
CA THR A 49 -4.88 -0.75 -33.40
C THR A 49 -5.40 -0.45 -32.00
N PRO A 50 -6.48 -1.10 -31.53
CA PRO A 50 -6.98 -0.90 -30.17
C PRO A 50 -5.91 -1.26 -29.15
N ARG A 51 -5.55 -0.30 -28.29
CA ARG A 51 -4.68 -0.55 -27.14
C ARG A 51 -5.51 -1.13 -26.01
N MET A 52 -5.07 -2.25 -25.46
CA MET A 52 -5.69 -2.79 -24.25
C MET A 52 -5.44 -1.84 -23.08
N CYS A 53 -6.51 -1.21 -22.60
CA CYS A 53 -6.47 -0.46 -21.35
C CYS A 53 -6.36 -1.45 -20.18
N ARG A 54 -5.57 -1.11 -19.16
CA ARG A 54 -5.66 -1.84 -17.89
C ARG A 54 -7.07 -1.62 -17.31
N PRO A 55 -7.73 -2.66 -16.79
CA PRO A 55 -9.01 -2.50 -16.13
C PRO A 55 -8.84 -1.54 -14.95
N LEU A 56 -9.72 -0.54 -14.87
CA LEU A 56 -9.77 0.35 -13.72
C LEU A 56 -10.33 -0.39 -12.51
N PRO A 57 -9.85 -0.08 -11.28
CA PRO A 57 -10.42 -0.62 -10.07
C PRO A 57 -11.87 -0.16 -9.90
N SER A 58 -12.71 -1.02 -9.33
CA SER A 58 -14.10 -0.66 -9.03
C SER A 58 -14.16 0.38 -7.89
N PRO A 59 -15.25 1.16 -7.78
CA PRO A 59 -15.42 2.11 -6.67
C PRO A 59 -15.26 1.46 -5.29
N GLY A 60 -15.78 0.23 -5.11
CA GLY A 60 -15.62 -0.50 -3.86
C GLY A 60 -14.18 -0.93 -3.58
N GLN A 61 -13.37 -1.21 -4.60
CA GLN A 61 -11.94 -1.46 -4.43
C GLN A 61 -11.19 -0.18 -4.02
N ILE A 62 -11.56 0.96 -4.59
CA ILE A 62 -10.99 2.27 -4.24
C ILE A 62 -11.27 2.61 -2.77
N SER A 63 -12.52 2.55 -2.34
CA SER A 63 -12.87 2.86 -0.95
C SER A 63 -12.17 1.94 0.06
N ARG A 64 -12.06 0.64 -0.24
CA ARG A 64 -11.31 -0.30 0.62
C ARG A 64 -9.80 -0.01 0.64
N ALA A 65 -9.25 0.42 -0.48
CA ALA A 65 -7.84 0.80 -0.57
C ALA A 65 -7.55 2.08 0.22
N GLU A 66 -8.42 3.08 0.12
CA GLU A 66 -8.35 4.32 0.90
C GLU A 66 -8.43 4.03 2.41
N GLU A 67 -9.38 3.20 2.83
CA GLU A 67 -9.49 2.75 4.22
C GLU A 67 -8.21 2.06 4.70
N ALA A 68 -7.64 1.16 3.90
CA ALA A 68 -6.38 0.48 4.23
C ALA A 68 -5.19 1.45 4.33
N ALA A 69 -5.15 2.48 3.46
CA ALA A 69 -4.12 3.51 3.51
C ALA A 69 -4.19 4.33 4.82
N LEU A 70 -5.39 4.57 5.36
CA LEU A 70 -5.55 5.25 6.64
C LEU A 70 -4.95 4.47 7.82
N TRP A 71 -4.76 3.15 7.72
CA TRP A 71 -4.12 2.38 8.80
C TRP A 71 -2.64 2.75 8.99
N LEU A 72 -1.98 3.23 7.93
CA LEU A 72 -0.58 3.65 7.97
C LEU A 72 -0.37 4.85 8.91
N GLN A 73 -1.40 5.67 9.16
CA GLN A 73 -1.34 6.82 10.07
C GLN A 73 -1.15 6.40 11.55
N TRP A 74 -1.38 5.12 11.87
CA TRP A 74 -1.18 4.59 13.22
C TRP A 74 0.26 4.20 13.53
N LEU A 75 1.11 4.18 12.50
CA LEU A 75 2.50 3.78 12.58
C LEU A 75 3.40 5.02 12.64
N ASP A 76 4.62 4.82 13.15
CA ASP A 76 5.68 5.80 12.95
C ASP A 76 5.99 5.96 11.44
N LYS A 77 6.48 7.14 11.05
CA LYS A 77 6.74 7.49 9.65
C LYS A 77 7.61 6.46 8.92
N ASP A 78 8.68 5.98 9.56
CA ASP A 78 9.60 5.03 8.92
C ASP A 78 8.96 3.64 8.78
N ASP A 79 8.18 3.22 9.78
CA ASP A 79 7.47 1.94 9.77
C ASP A 79 6.32 1.95 8.76
N ALA A 80 5.60 3.07 8.64
CA ALA A 80 4.58 3.28 7.61
C ALA A 80 5.19 3.18 6.21
N ARG A 81 6.33 3.85 5.98
CA ARG A 81 7.05 3.80 4.70
C ARG A 81 7.53 2.38 4.38
N LEU A 82 8.11 1.70 5.37
CA LEU A 82 8.54 0.31 5.27
C LEU A 82 7.40 -0.63 4.86
N VAL A 83 6.26 -0.55 5.56
CA VAL A 83 5.07 -1.36 5.26
C VAL A 83 4.54 -1.07 3.86
N TRP A 84 4.47 0.20 3.47
CA TRP A 84 3.97 0.59 2.15
C TRP A 84 4.87 0.11 1.02
N LEU A 85 6.19 0.23 1.16
CA LEU A 85 7.15 -0.30 0.18
C LEU A 85 7.03 -1.82 0.06
N ARG A 86 6.82 -2.53 1.18
CA ARG A 86 6.59 -3.98 1.17
C ARG A 86 5.28 -4.37 0.51
N ALA A 87 4.18 -3.64 0.76
CA ALA A 87 2.90 -3.85 0.09
C ALA A 87 3.00 -3.62 -1.44
N ASN A 88 3.87 -2.69 -1.87
CA ASN A 88 4.22 -2.49 -3.28
C ASN A 88 5.17 -3.55 -3.86
N ARG A 89 5.44 -4.64 -3.11
CA ARG A 89 6.34 -5.74 -3.49
C ARG A 89 7.78 -5.30 -3.75
N THR A 90 8.20 -4.20 -3.14
CA THR A 90 9.59 -3.74 -3.23
C THR A 90 10.51 -4.77 -2.55
N PRO A 91 11.61 -5.20 -3.19
CA PRO A 91 12.54 -6.15 -2.59
C PRO A 91 13.20 -5.58 -1.32
N TRP A 92 13.66 -6.44 -0.42
CA TRP A 92 14.26 -5.99 0.86
C TRP A 92 15.50 -5.12 0.70
N LYS A 93 16.36 -5.41 -0.29
CA LYS A 93 17.63 -4.70 -0.50
C LYS A 93 17.44 -3.18 -0.71
N PRO A 94 16.62 -2.71 -1.68
CA PRO A 94 16.38 -1.28 -1.88
C PRO A 94 15.71 -0.62 -0.67
N ILE A 95 14.77 -1.30 0.00
CA ILE A 95 14.15 -0.77 1.23
C ILE A 95 15.20 -0.52 2.32
N CYS A 96 16.10 -1.48 2.53
CA CYS A 96 17.16 -1.36 3.54
C CYS A 96 18.11 -0.22 3.22
N TRP A 97 18.42 0.00 1.94
CA TRP A 97 19.24 1.13 1.49
C TRP A 97 18.54 2.47 1.69
N GLU A 98 17.25 2.55 1.34
CA GLU A 98 16.45 3.77 1.48
C GLU A 98 16.24 4.19 2.93
N LEU A 99 16.03 3.21 3.83
CA LEU A 99 15.79 3.46 5.25
C LEU A 99 17.06 3.43 6.12
N GLY A 100 18.22 3.08 5.56
CA GLY A 100 19.49 3.00 6.30
C GLY A 100 19.50 1.94 7.42
N ILE A 101 18.76 0.84 7.28
CA ILE A 101 18.64 -0.21 8.30
C ILE A 101 19.04 -1.59 7.78
N SER A 102 19.48 -2.46 8.69
CA SER A 102 19.76 -3.86 8.35
C SER A 102 18.48 -4.62 7.97
N ARG A 103 18.63 -5.67 7.15
CA ARG A 103 17.51 -6.55 6.76
C ARG A 103 16.80 -7.19 7.97
N ALA A 104 17.56 -7.59 9.00
CA ALA A 104 16.99 -8.17 10.21
C ALA A 104 16.12 -7.15 10.97
N THR A 105 16.62 -5.91 11.09
CA THR A 105 15.86 -4.80 11.70
C THR A 105 14.59 -4.49 10.92
N ALA A 106 14.70 -4.39 9.58
CA ALA A 106 13.57 -4.13 8.70
C ALA A 106 12.48 -5.21 8.83
N ASN A 107 12.86 -6.49 8.85
CA ASN A 107 11.90 -7.58 9.00
C ASN A 107 11.18 -7.53 10.36
N ARG A 108 11.92 -7.27 11.46
CA ARG A 108 11.33 -7.14 12.80
C ARG A 108 10.35 -5.96 12.88
N ARG A 109 10.73 -4.80 12.36
CA ARG A 109 9.88 -3.60 12.31
C ARG A 109 8.64 -3.82 11.46
N TRP A 110 8.78 -4.46 10.29
CA TRP A 110 7.65 -4.79 9.43
C TRP A 110 6.64 -5.71 10.13
N ARG A 111 7.09 -6.81 10.74
CA ARG A 111 6.23 -7.72 11.51
C ARG A 111 5.51 -7.01 12.67
N TYR A 112 6.23 -6.13 13.37
CA TYR A 112 5.68 -5.33 14.45
C TYR A 112 4.58 -4.38 13.96
N ALA A 113 4.82 -3.67 12.86
CA ALA A 113 3.88 -2.72 12.28
C ALA A 113 2.57 -3.40 11.83
N ILE A 114 2.65 -4.56 11.17
CA ILE A 114 1.46 -5.35 10.81
C ILE A 114 0.71 -5.79 12.07
N ALA A 115 1.41 -6.31 13.08
CA ALA A 115 0.81 -6.70 14.35
C ALA A 115 0.10 -5.52 15.05
N LEU A 116 0.68 -4.32 15.02
CA LEU A 116 0.11 -3.11 15.59
C LEU A 116 -1.22 -2.74 14.91
N ILE A 117 -1.26 -2.76 13.57
CA ILE A 117 -2.49 -2.52 12.79
C ILE A 117 -3.57 -3.53 13.18
N VAL A 118 -3.23 -4.82 13.22
CA VAL A 118 -4.15 -5.89 13.62
C VAL A 118 -4.74 -5.66 15.01
N TRP A 119 -3.91 -5.28 15.99
CA TRP A 119 -4.37 -4.98 17.33
C TRP A 119 -5.40 -3.85 17.34
N ARG A 120 -5.10 -2.75 16.63
CA ARG A 120 -6.02 -1.59 16.54
C ARG A 120 -7.33 -1.94 15.85
N LEU A 121 -7.28 -2.70 14.75
CA LEU A 121 -8.48 -3.16 14.05
C LEU A 121 -9.35 -4.07 14.92
N ASN A 122 -8.73 -4.84 15.81
CA ASN A 122 -9.43 -5.68 16.79
C ASN A 122 -9.81 -4.93 18.08
N GLY A 123 -9.72 -3.59 18.10
CA GLY A 123 -10.09 -2.76 19.26
C GLY A 123 -9.16 -2.89 20.47
N ARG A 124 -7.96 -3.48 20.30
CA ARG A 124 -6.99 -3.66 21.38
C ARG A 124 -6.06 -2.46 21.49
N HIS A 125 -5.80 -2.02 22.72
CA HIS A 125 -4.81 -0.98 22.99
C HIS A 125 -3.38 -1.56 22.97
N VAL A 126 -2.48 -0.92 22.21
CA VAL A 126 -1.09 -1.37 22.07
C VAL A 126 -0.28 -0.93 23.30
N PRO A 127 0.36 -1.85 24.05
CA PRO A 127 1.07 -1.47 25.26
C PRO A 127 2.37 -0.72 24.95
N GLY A 128 2.51 0.52 25.42
CA GLY A 128 3.70 1.35 25.15
C GLY A 128 4.99 0.90 25.85
N LYS A 129 4.90 0.07 26.90
CA LYS A 129 6.05 -0.42 27.70
C LYS A 129 6.47 -1.86 27.38
N ARG A 130 5.91 -2.47 26.34
CA ARG A 130 6.20 -3.87 25.97
C ARG A 130 7.14 -3.93 24.76
N SER A 131 7.87 -5.03 24.64
CA SER A 131 8.76 -5.27 23.51
C SER A 131 7.97 -5.46 22.21
N MET A 132 8.60 -5.19 21.06
CA MET A 132 8.01 -5.48 19.74
C MET A 132 7.58 -6.95 19.62
N GLU A 133 8.43 -7.85 20.11
CA GLU A 133 8.19 -9.29 20.05
C GLU A 133 6.97 -9.74 20.87
N PHE A 134 6.69 -9.06 21.99
CA PHE A 134 5.46 -9.29 22.74
C PHE A 134 4.21 -8.96 21.91
N VAL A 135 4.23 -7.84 21.18
CA VAL A 135 3.10 -7.44 20.33
C VAL A 135 2.93 -8.40 19.15
N ILE A 136 4.05 -8.79 18.52
CA ILE A 136 4.07 -9.74 17.39
C ILE A 136 3.51 -11.11 17.82
N SER A 137 3.99 -11.66 18.93
CA SER A 137 3.59 -13.02 19.39
C SER A 137 2.13 -13.12 19.82
N ARG A 138 1.50 -12.00 20.17
CA ARG A 138 0.10 -11.92 20.62
C ARG A 138 -0.87 -11.48 19.54
N ALA A 139 -0.37 -11.06 18.37
CA ALA A 139 -1.22 -10.77 17.24
C ALA A 139 -1.79 -12.08 16.66
N PRO A 140 -3.10 -12.13 16.37
CA PRO A 140 -3.69 -13.29 15.74
C PRO A 140 -3.07 -13.51 14.36
N VAL A 141 -2.43 -14.66 14.20
CA VAL A 141 -1.92 -15.16 12.93
C VAL A 141 -3.00 -16.01 12.32
N SER A 142 -3.22 -15.93 11.01
CA SER A 142 -4.12 -16.85 10.34
C SER A 142 -3.60 -18.27 10.55
N GLY A 143 -4.34 -19.10 11.28
CA GLY A 143 -4.09 -20.53 11.32
C GLY A 143 -4.21 -21.08 9.90
N LYS A 144 -3.31 -22.01 9.55
CA LYS A 144 -3.63 -22.96 8.48
C LYS A 144 -4.78 -23.83 8.93
#